data_AF-A0A1F6R6C6-F1
#
_entry.id   AF-A0A1F6R6C6-F1
#
_cell.length_a   1.000
_cell.length_b   1.000
_cell.length_c   1.000
_cell.angle_alpha   90.00
_cell.angle_beta   90.00
_cell.angle_gamma   90.00
#
_symmetry.space_group_name_H-M   'P 1'
#
loop_
_entity.id
_entity.type
_entity.pdbx_description
1 polymer ?
#
loop_
_entity_poly.entity_id
_entity_poly.type
_entity_poly.pdbx_seq_one_letter_code
_entity_poly.pdbx_strand_id
1 'polypeptide(L)'
;MYKNIMPLLFLGLMVSVFFMTTPIAMGQPAPAPGGGAIQPSGTAGTGAIQPSGTPAASAPQTITFTNPLRFQTVEEVLGSLLSTLRGIIVILSLVFIVIGAILYITSSGDEGRMKVAKGAITAAMIGLAIGLAAPSFLKEIGTVLGWGAVNNAEVAAALTLSQIARNVLDFLLSIVGILAIIMLVVGGIMYLTAAGNEDQIDTGKKIVKWSIVGIAVALASLVIVSQIAALFV
;
A
#
# COMPACT_ATOMS: atom_id res chain seq x y z
N MET A 1 -11.35 33.54 21.59
CA MET A 1 -10.80 32.42 22.38
C MET A 1 -10.48 31.15 21.57
N TYR A 2 -10.68 31.11 20.23
CA TYR A 2 -10.47 29.90 19.39
C TYR A 2 -9.14 29.83 18.60
N LYS A 3 -8.27 30.83 18.73
CA LYS A 3 -7.07 30.98 17.87
C LYS A 3 -5.86 30.14 18.31
N ASN A 4 -5.93 29.47 19.48
CA ASN A 4 -4.81 28.72 20.07
C ASN A 4 -5.03 27.19 20.17
N ILE A 5 -6.14 26.65 19.67
CA ILE A 5 -6.46 25.19 19.76
C ILE A 5 -5.90 24.37 18.58
N MET A 6 -5.65 25.03 17.45
CA MET A 6 -5.15 24.39 16.23
C MET A 6 -3.74 23.74 16.35
N PRO A 7 -2.75 24.33 17.04
CA PRO A 7 -1.44 23.69 17.20
C PRO A 7 -1.46 22.50 18.18
N LEU A 8 -2.38 22.47 19.16
CA LEU A 8 -2.50 21.35 20.09
C LEU A 8 -3.06 20.08 19.41
N LEU A 9 -3.97 20.24 18.45
CA LEU A 9 -4.57 19.13 17.72
C LEU A 9 -3.58 18.51 16.72
N PHE A 10 -2.70 19.34 16.13
CA PHE A 10 -1.59 18.87 15.31
C PHE A 10 -0.51 18.15 16.13
N LEU A 11 -0.21 18.61 17.35
CA LEU A 11 0.77 17.95 18.22
C LEU A 11 0.23 16.61 18.74
N GLY A 12 -1.06 16.52 19.06
CA GLY A 12 -1.70 15.25 19.44
C GLY A 12 -1.70 14.20 18.32
N LEU A 13 -1.92 14.62 17.07
CA LEU A 13 -1.91 13.72 15.92
C LEU A 13 -0.48 13.26 15.58
N MET A 14 0.54 14.11 15.78
CA MET A 14 1.95 13.73 15.60
C MET A 14 2.48 12.80 16.69
N VAL A 15 2.04 12.95 17.94
CA VAL A 15 2.43 12.05 19.05
C VAL A 15 1.81 10.65 18.89
N SER A 16 0.57 10.54 18.38
CA SER A 16 -0.02 9.23 18.05
C SER A 16 0.70 8.53 16.89
N VAL A 17 1.11 9.26 15.85
CA VAL A 17 1.85 8.69 14.72
C VAL A 17 3.26 8.24 15.12
N PHE A 18 3.90 8.92 16.09
CA PHE A 18 5.23 8.52 16.61
C PHE A 18 5.17 7.28 17.53
N PHE A 19 4.09 7.09 18.29
CA PHE A 19 3.89 5.88 19.11
C PHE A 19 3.49 4.65 18.29
N MET A 20 3.02 4.82 17.05
CA MET A 20 2.59 3.72 16.18
C MET A 20 3.71 3.20 15.26
N THR A 21 4.88 3.84 15.26
CA THR A 21 6.03 3.48 14.39
C THR A 21 7.30 3.06 15.14
N THR A 22 7.33 3.19 16.47
CA THR A 22 8.46 2.68 17.27
C THR A 22 8.25 1.19 17.59
N PRO A 23 9.11 0.27 17.12
CA PRO A 23 9.05 -1.11 17.56
C PRO A 23 9.38 -1.14 19.05
N ILE A 24 8.41 -1.56 19.86
CA ILE A 24 8.59 -1.82 21.29
C ILE A 24 9.64 -2.92 21.42
N ALA A 25 10.88 -2.54 21.76
CA ALA A 25 11.92 -3.47 22.17
C ALA A 25 11.57 -3.99 23.58
N MET A 26 10.58 -4.88 23.65
CA MET A 26 10.29 -5.66 24.85
C MET A 26 11.24 -6.85 24.85
N GLY A 27 12.03 -6.94 25.92
CA GLY A 27 13.22 -7.78 26.03
C GLY A 27 13.05 -9.21 25.53
N GLN A 28 13.89 -9.56 24.57
CA GLN A 28 14.22 -10.95 24.25
C GLN A 28 14.98 -11.51 25.47
N PRO A 29 14.53 -12.60 26.11
CA PRO A 29 15.34 -13.27 27.12
C PRO A 29 16.60 -13.79 26.43
N ALA A 30 17.76 -13.56 27.07
CA ALA A 30 19.05 -14.02 26.59
C ALA A 30 18.98 -15.50 26.15
N PRO A 31 19.54 -15.88 24.99
CA PRO A 31 19.63 -17.28 24.64
C PRO A 31 20.50 -18.00 25.67
N ALA A 32 19.91 -18.96 26.37
CA ALA A 32 20.64 -19.88 27.24
C ALA A 32 21.72 -20.59 26.42
N PRO A 33 22.94 -20.79 26.95
CA PRO A 33 23.95 -21.56 26.25
C PRO A 33 23.61 -23.04 26.39
N GLY A 34 23.23 -23.70 25.30
CA GLY A 34 23.22 -25.16 25.26
C GLY A 34 22.20 -25.77 24.30
N GLY A 35 22.69 -26.53 23.32
CA GLY A 35 21.85 -27.37 22.48
C GLY A 35 22.45 -27.75 21.13
N GLY A 36 23.78 -27.87 21.03
CA GLY A 36 24.39 -28.49 19.86
C GLY A 36 23.97 -29.95 19.78
N ALA A 37 23.16 -30.29 18.79
CA ALA A 37 22.93 -31.67 18.39
C ALA A 37 24.26 -32.24 17.87
N ILE A 38 24.94 -32.94 18.78
CA ILE A 38 26.00 -33.90 18.54
C ILE A 38 25.49 -35.04 17.65
N GLN A 39 26.02 -35.15 16.44
CA GLN A 39 26.18 -36.45 15.77
C GLN A 39 27.48 -37.10 16.29
N PRO A 40 27.53 -38.44 16.42
CA PRO A 40 28.26 -39.10 17.49
C PRO A 40 29.76 -39.20 17.24
N SER A 41 30.55 -38.68 18.18
CA SER A 41 31.94 -39.06 18.39
C SER A 41 32.03 -40.08 19.55
N GLY A 42 32.34 -41.33 19.19
CA GLY A 42 32.93 -42.33 20.07
C GLY A 42 33.92 -43.10 19.21
N THR A 43 35.21 -43.08 19.53
CA THR A 43 35.79 -43.94 20.57
C THR A 43 36.87 -43.26 21.41
N ALA A 44 36.91 -43.69 22.66
CA ALA A 44 37.62 -43.12 23.81
C ALA A 44 39.09 -43.54 23.96
N GLY A 45 39.82 -42.72 24.74
CA GLY A 45 41.00 -43.08 25.54
C GLY A 45 42.31 -43.19 24.77
N THR A 46 43.48 -42.77 25.25
CA THR A 46 43.95 -42.46 26.61
C THR A 46 45.26 -41.68 26.45
N GLY A 47 45.63 -40.88 27.45
CA GLY A 47 46.72 -39.91 27.34
C GLY A 47 48.11 -40.48 27.00
N ALA A 48 48.88 -39.68 26.26
CA ALA A 48 50.33 -39.70 26.26
C ALA A 48 50.85 -38.34 25.74
N ILE A 49 51.57 -37.65 26.62
CA ILE A 49 52.75 -36.80 26.36
C ILE A 49 52.97 -36.37 24.90
N GLN A 50 52.88 -35.06 24.70
CA GLN A 50 53.38 -34.35 23.53
C GLN A 50 54.91 -34.54 23.40
N PRO A 51 55.43 -35.03 22.26
CA PRO A 51 56.78 -34.71 21.84
C PRO A 51 56.71 -33.51 20.90
N SER A 52 57.39 -32.45 21.29
CA SER A 52 57.76 -31.33 20.44
C SER A 52 58.47 -31.82 19.17
N GLY A 53 57.88 -31.58 18.00
CA GLY A 53 58.56 -31.64 16.71
C GLY A 53 57.77 -32.29 15.56
N THR A 54 56.87 -31.55 14.92
CA THR A 54 56.44 -31.81 13.53
C THR A 54 56.05 -30.49 12.85
N PRO A 55 56.39 -30.28 11.56
CA PRO A 55 56.12 -29.02 10.86
C PRO A 55 54.61 -28.75 10.81
N ALA A 56 54.21 -27.48 10.90
CA ALA A 56 52.82 -27.04 10.81
C ALA A 56 52.12 -27.61 9.57
N ALA A 57 51.35 -28.69 9.75
CA ALA A 57 50.43 -29.18 8.75
C ALA A 57 49.29 -28.17 8.64
N SER A 58 49.27 -27.48 7.50
CA SER A 58 48.28 -26.48 7.14
C SER A 58 46.87 -27.03 7.33
N ALA A 59 46.06 -26.34 8.13
CA ALA A 59 44.66 -26.68 8.32
C ALA A 59 43.94 -26.79 6.97
N PRO A 60 43.07 -27.80 6.76
CA PRO A 60 42.37 -27.97 5.49
C PRO A 60 41.53 -26.72 5.23
N GLN A 61 41.95 -25.93 4.23
CA GLN A 61 41.21 -24.78 3.75
C GLN A 61 40.01 -25.32 2.98
N THR A 62 38.89 -25.55 3.69
CA THR A 62 37.62 -25.85 3.04
C THR A 62 37.26 -24.64 2.18
N ILE A 63 37.48 -24.76 0.87
CA ILE A 63 37.08 -23.75 -0.10
C ILE A 63 35.56 -23.80 -0.19
N THR A 64 34.91 -23.05 0.69
CA THR A 64 33.47 -22.81 0.62
C THR A 64 33.23 -21.84 -0.51
N PHE A 65 32.64 -22.34 -1.59
CA PHE A 65 32.12 -21.51 -2.66
C PHE A 65 30.88 -20.77 -2.15
N THR A 66 31.08 -19.56 -1.65
CA THR A 66 29.98 -18.64 -1.36
C THR A 66 29.29 -18.28 -2.67
N ASN A 67 27.98 -18.46 -2.74
CA ASN A 67 27.18 -18.09 -3.89
C ASN A 67 27.53 -16.64 -4.32
N PRO A 68 28.06 -16.41 -5.53
CA PRO A 68 28.45 -15.07 -5.99
C PRO A 68 27.22 -14.17 -6.20
N LEU A 69 26.03 -14.77 -6.31
CA LEU A 69 24.76 -14.06 -6.27
C LEU A 69 24.42 -13.73 -4.82
N ARG A 70 24.12 -12.44 -4.56
CA ARG A 70 23.72 -11.93 -3.24
C ARG A 70 22.45 -12.60 -2.69
N PHE A 71 21.70 -13.32 -3.53
CA PHE A 71 20.39 -13.87 -3.27
C PHE A 71 20.44 -15.39 -3.32
N GLN A 72 19.95 -16.04 -2.27
CA GLN A 72 19.95 -17.50 -2.13
C GLN A 72 18.63 -18.13 -2.60
N THR A 73 17.61 -17.30 -2.88
CA THR A 73 16.25 -17.74 -3.26
C THR A 73 15.71 -16.92 -4.44
N VAL A 74 14.77 -17.50 -5.21
CA VAL A 74 14.14 -16.86 -6.38
C VAL A 74 13.24 -15.71 -5.94
N GLU A 75 12.63 -15.85 -4.76
CA GLU A 75 11.76 -14.88 -4.11
C GLU A 75 12.50 -13.58 -3.80
N GLU A 76 13.76 -13.68 -3.36
CA GLU A 76 14.60 -12.54 -3.02
C GLU A 76 15.08 -11.80 -4.28
N VAL A 77 15.39 -12.54 -5.34
CA VAL A 77 15.68 -11.97 -6.67
C VAL A 77 14.45 -11.23 -7.23
N LEU A 78 13.27 -11.85 -7.13
CA LEU A 78 12.03 -11.25 -7.61
C LEU A 78 11.63 -10.01 -6.78
N GLY A 79 11.80 -10.05 -5.47
CA GLY A 79 11.59 -8.90 -4.59
C GLY A 79 12.53 -7.73 -4.90
N SER A 80 13.82 -8.01 -5.12
CA SER A 80 14.80 -6.98 -5.52
C SER A 80 14.47 -6.36 -6.88
N LEU A 81 14.03 -7.17 -7.84
CA LEU A 81 13.60 -6.71 -9.15
C LEU A 81 12.34 -5.84 -9.05
N LEU A 82 11.32 -6.29 -8.29
CA LEU A 82 10.09 -5.52 -8.08
C LEU A 82 10.34 -4.18 -7.38
N SER A 83 11.20 -4.15 -6.36
CA SER A 83 11.56 -2.91 -5.65
C SER A 83 12.27 -1.92 -6.60
N THR A 84 13.16 -2.42 -7.46
CA THR A 84 13.85 -1.60 -8.47
C THR A 84 12.87 -1.09 -9.53
N LEU A 85 11.98 -1.95 -10.06
CA LEU A 85 10.95 -1.55 -11.01
C LEU A 85 10.02 -0.50 -10.41
N ARG A 86 9.58 -0.67 -9.15
CA ARG A 86 8.75 0.30 -8.45
C ARG A 86 9.44 1.66 -8.36
N GLY A 87 10.72 1.68 -7.99
CA GLY A 87 11.52 2.91 -7.96
C GLY A 87 11.51 3.63 -9.31
N ILE A 88 11.75 2.89 -10.40
CA ILE A 88 11.73 3.45 -11.76
C ILE A 88 10.33 3.94 -12.15
N ILE A 89 9.27 3.17 -11.86
CA ILE A 89 7.88 3.53 -12.17
C ILE A 89 7.49 4.83 -11.47
N VAL A 90 7.84 5.00 -10.20
CA VAL A 90 7.50 6.22 -9.44
C VAL A 90 8.19 7.44 -10.02
N ILE A 91 9.49 7.33 -10.32
CA ILE A 91 10.27 8.43 -10.91
C ILE A 91 9.74 8.78 -12.31
N LEU A 92 9.50 7.79 -13.16
CA LEU A 92 8.93 8.00 -14.49
C LEU A 92 7.54 8.64 -14.41
N SER A 93 6.67 8.12 -13.53
CA SER A 93 5.32 8.67 -13.36
C SER A 93 5.35 10.14 -12.95
N LEU A 94 6.26 10.51 -12.03
CA LEU A 94 6.43 11.90 -11.62
C LEU A 94 6.85 12.79 -12.81
N VAL A 95 7.82 12.34 -13.62
CA VAL A 95 8.27 13.06 -14.82
C VAL A 95 7.12 13.23 -15.82
N PHE A 96 6.35 12.17 -16.10
CA PHE A 96 5.21 12.25 -17.03
C PHE A 96 4.08 13.15 -16.51
N ILE A 97 3.82 13.16 -15.20
CA ILE A 97 2.87 14.10 -14.60
C ILE A 97 3.33 15.54 -14.79
N VAL A 98 4.62 15.84 -14.58
CA VAL A 98 5.17 17.18 -14.78
C VAL A 98 5.10 17.60 -16.24
N ILE A 99 5.48 16.72 -17.17
CA ILE A 99 5.39 16.99 -18.62
C ILE A 99 3.93 17.21 -19.04
N GLY A 100 3.01 16.37 -18.57
CA GLY A 100 1.59 16.52 -18.84
C GLY A 100 1.01 17.81 -18.26
N ALA A 101 1.44 18.22 -17.07
CA ALA A 101 1.00 19.47 -16.43
C ALA A 101 1.51 20.71 -17.17
N ILE A 102 2.80 20.73 -17.53
CA ILE A 102 3.37 21.83 -18.33
C ILE A 102 2.67 21.90 -19.69
N LEU A 103 2.49 20.76 -20.36
CA LEU A 103 1.76 20.70 -21.63
C LEU A 103 0.32 21.21 -21.49
N TYR A 104 -0.38 20.87 -20.41
CA TYR A 104 -1.74 21.34 -20.16
C TYR A 104 -1.79 22.87 -20.04
N ILE A 105 -0.88 23.46 -19.25
CA ILE A 105 -0.84 24.91 -19.03
C ILE A 105 -0.44 25.66 -20.32
N THR A 106 0.47 25.10 -21.12
CA THR A 106 0.93 25.72 -22.38
C THR A 106 0.01 25.43 -23.57
N SER A 107 -1.07 24.66 -23.40
CA SER A 107 -1.93 24.28 -24.51
C SER A 107 -2.75 25.42 -25.12
N SER A 108 -2.84 26.60 -24.48
CA SER A 108 -3.49 27.81 -25.01
C SER A 108 -4.91 27.60 -25.59
N GLY A 109 -5.66 26.61 -25.10
CA GLY A 109 -6.99 26.27 -25.59
C GLY A 109 -7.04 25.40 -26.86
N ASP A 110 -5.90 24.96 -27.38
CA ASP A 110 -5.85 23.95 -28.45
C ASP A 110 -6.34 22.59 -27.91
N GLU A 111 -7.51 22.16 -28.38
CA GLU A 111 -8.16 20.94 -27.90
C GLU A 111 -7.29 19.69 -28.10
N GLY A 112 -6.50 19.66 -29.18
CA GLY A 112 -5.57 18.57 -29.49
C GLY A 112 -4.51 18.42 -28.39
N ARG A 113 -3.81 19.50 -28.07
CA ARG A 113 -2.78 19.52 -27.02
C ARG A 113 -3.35 19.31 -25.62
N MET A 114 -4.53 19.87 -25.33
CA MET A 114 -5.21 19.61 -24.06
C MET A 114 -5.56 18.13 -23.89
N LYS A 115 -5.99 17.46 -24.96
CA LYS A 115 -6.30 16.02 -24.94
C LYS A 115 -5.06 15.18 -24.69
N VAL A 116 -3.94 15.48 -25.37
CA VAL A 116 -2.65 14.79 -25.15
C VAL A 116 -2.16 15.00 -23.72
N ALA A 117 -2.24 16.22 -23.20
CA ALA A 117 -1.85 16.53 -21.82
C ALA A 117 -2.66 15.74 -20.79
N LYS A 118 -4.00 15.75 -20.91
CA LYS A 118 -4.88 14.96 -20.04
C LYS A 118 -4.62 13.46 -20.19
N GLY A 119 -4.39 12.98 -21.41
CA GLY A 119 -4.02 11.60 -21.69
C GLY A 119 -2.72 11.19 -20.99
N ALA A 120 -1.68 12.02 -21.06
CA ALA A 120 -0.40 11.77 -20.40
C ALA A 120 -0.55 11.72 -18.87
N ILE A 121 -1.27 12.68 -18.27
CA ILE A 121 -1.50 12.71 -16.82
C ILE A 121 -2.28 11.47 -16.36
N THR A 122 -3.36 11.13 -17.07
CA THR A 122 -4.20 9.96 -16.71
C THR A 122 -3.44 8.65 -16.87
N ALA A 123 -2.69 8.47 -17.96
CA ALA A 123 -1.84 7.30 -18.17
C ALA A 123 -0.77 7.15 -17.07
N ALA A 124 -0.13 8.26 -16.67
CA ALA A 124 0.85 8.26 -15.59
C ALA A 124 0.22 7.90 -14.23
N MET A 125 -0.97 8.42 -13.92
CA MET A 125 -1.68 8.05 -12.69
C MET A 125 -2.08 6.58 -12.66
N ILE A 126 -2.55 6.04 -13.79
CA ILE A 126 -2.92 4.62 -13.88
C ILE A 126 -1.67 3.74 -13.71
N GLY A 127 -0.56 4.09 -14.39
CA GLY A 127 0.71 3.35 -14.26
C GLY A 127 1.25 3.36 -12.82
N LEU A 128 1.19 4.51 -12.15
CA LEU A 128 1.58 4.62 -10.74
C LEU A 128 0.67 3.79 -9.83
N ALA A 129 -0.65 3.85 -10.03
CA ALA A 129 -1.61 3.07 -9.25
C ALA A 129 -1.37 1.56 -9.40
N ILE A 130 -1.14 1.08 -10.62
CA ILE A 130 -0.83 -0.34 -10.90
C ILE A 130 0.51 -0.72 -10.27
N GLY A 131 1.54 0.11 -10.43
CA GLY A 131 2.87 -0.15 -9.86
C GLY A 131 2.87 -0.24 -8.33
N LEU A 132 2.07 0.58 -7.66
CA LEU A 132 1.91 0.53 -6.20
C LEU A 132 1.02 -0.63 -5.73
N ALA A 133 0.05 -1.06 -6.55
CA ALA A 133 -0.85 -2.17 -6.24
C ALA A 133 -0.27 -3.56 -6.57
N ALA A 134 0.80 -3.63 -7.36
CA ALA A 134 1.45 -4.88 -7.76
C ALA A 134 1.73 -5.88 -6.62
N PRO A 135 2.31 -5.49 -5.46
CA PRO A 135 2.51 -6.42 -4.34
C PRO A 135 1.20 -6.96 -3.76
N SER A 136 0.12 -6.18 -3.77
CA SER A 136 -1.21 -6.63 -3.34
C SER A 136 -1.76 -7.71 -4.27
N PHE A 137 -1.57 -7.58 -5.59
CA PHE A 137 -1.97 -8.61 -6.55
C PHE A 137 -1.18 -9.91 -6.38
N LEU A 138 0.14 -9.83 -6.16
CA LEU A 138 0.98 -11.00 -5.89
C LEU A 138 0.53 -11.76 -4.63
N LYS A 139 0.14 -11.02 -3.58
CA LYS A 139 -0.41 -11.60 -2.34
C LYS A 139 -1.69 -12.40 -2.61
N GLU A 140 -2.63 -11.84 -3.36
CA GLU A 140 -3.90 -12.51 -3.72
C GLU A 140 -3.68 -13.75 -4.58
N ILE A 141 -2.76 -13.68 -5.53
CA ILE A 141 -2.44 -14.85 -6.36
C ILE A 141 -1.81 -15.94 -5.48
N GLY A 142 -0.94 -15.58 -4.53
CA GLY A 142 -0.33 -16.51 -3.58
C GLY A 142 -1.37 -17.19 -2.69
N THR A 143 -2.33 -16.43 -2.14
CA THR A 143 -3.39 -16.97 -1.27
C THR A 143 -4.34 -17.90 -2.03
N VAL A 144 -4.71 -17.58 -3.27
CA VAL A 144 -5.59 -18.42 -4.10
C VAL A 144 -4.90 -19.71 -4.55
N LEU A 145 -3.61 -19.64 -4.89
CA LEU A 145 -2.87 -20.80 -5.40
C LEU A 145 -2.27 -21.68 -4.30
N GLY A 146 -2.41 -21.31 -3.02
CA GLY A 146 -1.84 -22.06 -1.90
C GLY A 146 -0.30 -22.02 -1.86
N TRP A 147 0.31 -21.10 -2.63
CA TRP A 147 1.71 -20.73 -2.45
C TRP A 147 1.76 -19.97 -1.14
N GLY A 148 2.19 -20.64 -0.07
CA GLY A 148 2.18 -20.10 1.30
C GLY A 148 2.69 -18.66 1.39
N ALA A 149 2.23 -17.94 2.41
CA ALA A 149 2.45 -16.50 2.58
C ALA A 149 3.85 -16.07 2.14
N VAL A 150 3.92 -15.22 1.13
CA VAL A 150 5.16 -14.59 0.70
C VAL A 150 5.61 -13.67 1.83
N ASN A 151 6.59 -14.10 2.62
CA ASN A 151 7.06 -13.43 3.84
C ASN A 151 7.97 -12.22 3.55
N ASN A 152 7.70 -11.49 2.47
CA ASN A 152 8.39 -10.24 2.16
C ASN A 152 7.68 -9.11 2.90
N ALA A 153 8.42 -8.29 3.66
CA ALA A 153 7.85 -7.19 4.47
C ALA A 153 6.96 -6.24 3.64
N GLU A 154 7.28 -6.06 2.36
CA GLU A 154 6.50 -5.25 1.41
C GLU A 154 5.15 -5.89 1.02
N VAL A 155 5.07 -7.22 1.00
CA VAL A 155 3.86 -8.00 0.67
C VAL A 155 3.03 -8.29 1.93
N ALA A 156 3.67 -8.44 3.08
CA ALA A 156 3.00 -8.61 4.37
C ALA A 156 2.19 -7.36 4.75
N ALA A 157 2.75 -6.16 4.52
CA ALA A 157 2.07 -4.88 4.72
C ALA A 157 0.97 -4.57 3.70
N ALA A 158 0.88 -5.33 2.60
CA ALA A 158 -0.17 -5.15 1.61
C ALA A 158 -1.51 -5.62 2.20
N LEU A 159 -2.49 -4.72 2.25
CA LEU A 159 -3.88 -5.05 2.57
C LEU A 159 -4.38 -6.10 1.56
N THR A 160 -5.16 -7.08 2.00
CA THR A 160 -5.82 -8.02 1.06
C THR A 160 -6.81 -7.26 0.18
N LEU A 161 -7.14 -7.77 -0.99
CA LEU A 161 -8.08 -7.16 -1.94
C LEU A 161 -9.42 -6.85 -1.27
N SER A 162 -9.89 -7.74 -0.39
CA SER A 162 -11.09 -7.53 0.44
C SER A 162 -10.93 -6.37 1.44
N GLN A 163 -9.75 -6.21 2.04
CA GLN A 163 -9.47 -5.09 2.97
C GLN A 163 -9.27 -3.77 2.23
N ILE A 164 -8.58 -3.78 1.08
CA ILE A 164 -8.44 -2.61 0.20
C ILE A 164 -9.82 -2.17 -0.28
N ALA A 165 -10.64 -3.11 -0.76
CA ALA A 165 -11.99 -2.82 -1.22
C ALA A 165 -12.84 -2.21 -0.11
N ARG A 166 -12.79 -2.74 1.12
CA ARG A 166 -13.52 -2.17 2.25
C ARG A 166 -13.02 -0.78 2.63
N ASN A 167 -11.71 -0.58 2.77
CA ASN A 167 -11.15 0.72 3.13
C ASN A 167 -11.40 1.79 2.06
N VAL A 168 -11.27 1.42 0.78
CA VAL A 168 -11.53 2.32 -0.35
C VAL A 168 -13.02 2.63 -0.45
N LEU A 169 -13.89 1.64 -0.24
CA LEU A 169 -15.34 1.83 -0.20
C LEU A 169 -15.74 2.78 0.93
N ASP A 170 -15.24 2.57 2.16
CA ASP A 170 -15.54 3.44 3.30
C ASP A 170 -15.05 4.88 3.07
N PHE A 171 -13.87 5.03 2.47
CA PHE A 171 -13.33 6.33 2.09
C PHE A 171 -14.20 7.03 1.03
N LEU A 172 -14.58 6.31 -0.03
CA LEU A 172 -15.46 6.82 -1.08
C LEU A 172 -16.85 7.17 -0.54
N LEU A 173 -17.42 6.31 0.30
CA LEU A 173 -18.73 6.55 0.92
C LEU A 173 -18.71 7.74 1.86
N SER A 174 -17.61 7.96 2.59
CA SER A 174 -17.43 9.15 3.42
C SER A 174 -17.52 10.42 2.58
N ILE A 175 -16.76 10.51 1.48
CA ILE A 175 -16.76 11.68 0.59
C ILE A 175 -18.13 11.85 -0.10
N VAL A 176 -18.67 10.77 -0.67
CA VAL A 176 -19.95 10.79 -1.39
C VAL A 176 -21.09 11.13 -0.44
N GLY A 177 -21.11 10.60 0.79
CA GLY A 177 -22.11 10.89 1.80
C GLY A 177 -22.13 12.38 2.19
N ILE A 178 -20.96 12.97 2.43
CA ILE A 178 -20.84 14.40 2.73
C ILE A 178 -21.31 15.25 1.55
N LEU A 179 -20.84 14.95 0.33
CA LEU A 179 -21.23 15.68 -0.87
C LEU A 179 -22.72 15.54 -1.18
N ALA A 180 -23.31 14.37 -0.97
CA ALA A 180 -24.72 14.13 -1.20
C ALA A 180 -25.61 14.97 -0.28
N ILE A 181 -25.25 15.09 1.00
CA ILE A 181 -25.95 15.96 1.95
C ILE A 181 -25.87 17.42 1.50
N ILE A 182 -24.68 17.89 1.10
CA ILE A 182 -24.50 19.27 0.62
C ILE A 182 -25.36 19.55 -0.61
N MET A 183 -25.33 18.67 -1.61
CA MET A 183 -26.12 18.83 -2.84
C MET A 183 -27.62 18.75 -2.59
N LEU A 184 -28.05 17.90 -1.65
CA LEU A 184 -29.45 17.80 -1.23
C LEU A 184 -29.93 19.10 -0.57
N VAL A 185 -29.10 19.70 0.30
CA VAL A 185 -29.41 20.99 0.93
C VAL A 185 -29.44 22.12 -0.10
N VAL A 186 -28.46 22.19 -1.01
CA VAL A 186 -28.41 23.22 -2.06
C VAL A 186 -29.61 23.11 -3.01
N GLY A 187 -29.95 21.90 -3.45
CA GLY A 187 -31.13 21.65 -4.28
C GLY A 187 -32.44 21.97 -3.56
N GLY A 188 -32.51 21.67 -2.26
CA GLY A 188 -33.66 21.99 -1.41
C GLY A 188 -33.86 23.49 -1.22
N ILE A 189 -32.80 24.22 -0.90
CA ILE A 189 -32.85 25.69 -0.76
C ILE A 189 -33.24 26.31 -2.11
N MET A 190 -32.60 25.91 -3.21
CA MET A 190 -32.90 26.42 -4.55
C MET A 190 -34.37 26.19 -4.95
N TYR A 191 -34.93 25.02 -4.60
CA TYR A 191 -36.33 24.72 -4.84
C TYR A 191 -37.27 25.62 -4.03
N LEU A 192 -36.96 25.85 -2.75
CA LEU A 192 -37.77 26.67 -1.85
C LEU A 192 -37.67 28.17 -2.16
N THR A 193 -36.53 28.64 -2.65
CA THR A 193 -36.28 30.06 -2.96
C THR A 193 -36.61 30.46 -4.39
N ALA A 194 -37.06 29.52 -5.24
CA ALA A 194 -37.29 29.77 -6.66
C ALA A 194 -38.39 30.80 -6.96
N ALA A 195 -39.25 31.15 -5.98
CA ALA A 195 -40.23 32.23 -6.04
C ALA A 195 -41.13 32.24 -7.30
N GLY A 196 -41.40 31.07 -7.89
CA GLY A 196 -42.21 30.91 -9.10
C GLY A 196 -41.45 30.95 -10.44
N ASN A 197 -40.11 31.02 -10.42
CA ASN A 197 -39.30 30.84 -11.63
C ASN A 197 -39.18 29.34 -11.97
N GLU A 198 -39.87 28.92 -13.03
CA GLU A 198 -39.95 27.53 -13.50
C GLU A 198 -38.55 26.88 -13.70
N ASP A 199 -37.57 27.63 -14.21
CA ASP A 199 -36.22 27.12 -14.47
C ASP A 199 -35.48 26.77 -13.16
N GLN A 200 -35.67 27.58 -12.13
CA GLN A 200 -35.05 27.32 -10.82
C GLN A 200 -35.75 26.18 -10.09
N ILE A 201 -37.07 26.07 -10.21
CA ILE A 201 -37.87 24.96 -9.68
C ILE A 201 -37.40 23.64 -10.30
N ASP A 202 -37.25 23.60 -11.63
CA ASP A 202 -36.81 22.40 -12.34
C ASP A 202 -35.35 22.04 -12.03
N THR A 203 -34.48 23.03 -11.90
CA THR A 203 -33.08 22.79 -11.52
C THR A 203 -32.99 22.25 -10.09
N GLY A 204 -33.70 22.84 -9.13
CA GLY A 204 -33.77 22.35 -7.75
C GLY A 204 -34.30 20.92 -7.67
N LYS A 205 -35.40 20.61 -8.39
CA LYS A 205 -35.94 19.24 -8.49
C LYS A 205 -34.93 18.25 -9.06
N LYS A 206 -34.19 18.63 -10.12
CA LYS A 206 -33.16 17.77 -10.72
C LYS A 206 -32.04 17.49 -9.73
N ILE A 207 -31.51 18.52 -9.06
CA ILE A 207 -30.45 18.37 -8.07
C ILE A 207 -30.89 17.43 -6.94
N VAL A 208 -32.10 17.61 -6.41
CA VAL A 208 -32.65 16.74 -5.36
C VAL A 208 -32.82 15.30 -5.85
N LYS A 209 -33.39 15.09 -7.05
CA LYS A 209 -33.53 13.74 -7.64
C LYS A 209 -32.18 13.05 -7.80
N TRP A 210 -31.19 13.71 -8.38
CA TRP A 210 -29.85 13.15 -8.57
C TRP A 210 -29.14 12.88 -7.24
N SER A 211 -29.35 13.72 -6.23
CA SER A 211 -28.79 13.50 -4.89
C SER A 211 -29.38 12.26 -4.23
N ILE A 212 -30.71 12.06 -4.31
CA ILE A 212 -31.38 10.88 -3.77
C ILE A 212 -30.92 9.61 -4.48
N VAL A 213 -30.82 9.64 -5.82
CA VAL A 213 -30.31 8.51 -6.60
C VAL A 213 -28.86 8.20 -6.24
N GLY A 214 -28.02 9.21 -6.07
CA GLY A 214 -26.63 9.04 -5.64
C GLY A 214 -26.50 8.35 -4.28
N ILE A 215 -27.32 8.76 -3.29
CA ILE A 215 -27.37 8.11 -1.97
C ILE A 215 -27.86 6.67 -2.10
N ALA A 216 -28.94 6.43 -2.86
CA ALA A 216 -29.49 5.10 -3.06
C ALA A 216 -28.46 4.14 -3.70
N VAL A 217 -27.72 4.60 -4.70
CA VAL A 217 -26.65 3.83 -5.37
C VAL A 217 -25.49 3.56 -4.40
N ALA A 218 -25.09 4.54 -3.58
CA ALA A 218 -24.03 4.36 -2.60
C ALA A 218 -24.39 3.28 -1.54
N LEU A 219 -25.64 3.31 -1.04
CA LEU A 219 -26.13 2.30 -0.09
C LEU A 219 -26.26 0.92 -0.74
N ALA A 220 -26.75 0.85 -1.98
CA ALA A 220 -26.82 -0.41 -2.73
C ALA A 220 -25.42 -1.01 -2.97
N SER A 221 -24.44 -0.17 -3.30
CA SER A 221 -23.05 -0.60 -3.47
C SER A 221 -22.48 -1.20 -2.18
N LEU A 222 -22.76 -0.60 -1.01
CA LEU A 222 -22.27 -1.13 0.26
C LEU A 222 -22.84 -2.51 0.57
N VAL A 223 -24.13 -2.73 0.30
CA VAL A 223 -24.77 -4.03 0.50
C VAL A 223 -24.17 -5.09 -0.43
N ILE A 224 -23.98 -4.78 -1.72
CA ILE A 224 -23.41 -5.74 -2.67
C ILE A 224 -21.97 -6.12 -2.28
N VAL A 225 -21.13 -5.13 -1.95
CA VAL A 225 -19.73 -5.37 -1.59
C VAL A 225 -19.63 -6.12 -0.27
N SER A 226 -20.48 -5.81 0.72
CA SER A 226 -20.47 -6.52 2.01
C SER A 226 -20.88 -7.98 1.87
N GLN A 227 -21.85 -8.27 1.00
CA GLN A 227 -22.30 -9.64 0.71
C GLN A 227 -21.20 -10.43 -0.02
N ILE A 228 -20.56 -9.86 -1.03
CA ILE A 228 -19.45 -10.51 -1.74
C ILE A 228 -18.28 -10.75 -0.76
N ALA A 229 -17.92 -9.76 0.05
CA ALA A 229 -16.83 -9.89 1.01
C ALA A 229 -17.13 -10.87 2.15
N ALA A 230 -18.41 -11.09 2.49
CA ALA A 230 -18.83 -12.08 3.47
C ALA A 230 -18.89 -13.50 2.89
N LEU A 231 -18.95 -13.66 1.56
CA LEU A 231 -18.89 -14.97 0.91
C LEU A 231 -17.47 -15.52 0.76
N PHE A 232 -16.45 -14.66 0.89
CA PHE A 232 -15.03 -15.03 0.77
C PHE A 232 -14.30 -15.13 2.13
N VAL A 233 -15.02 -14.99 3.25
CA VAL A 233 -14.48 -15.17 4.61
C VAL A 233 -14.87 -16.54 5.17
#